data_AF-M3ELV3-F1
#
_entry.id   AF-M3ELV3-F1
#
_cell.length_a   1.000
_cell.length_b   1.000
_cell.length_c   1.000
_cell.angle_alpha   90.00
_cell.angle_beta   90.00
_cell.angle_gamma   90.00
#
_symmetry.space_group_name_H-M   'P 1'
#
loop_
_entity.id
_entity.type
_entity.pdbx_description
1 polymer ?
#
loop_
_entity_poly.entity_id
_entity_poly.type
_entity_poly.pdbx_seq_one_letter_code
_entity_poly.pdbx_strand_id
1 'polypeptide(L)'
;MVPFWPEVARDQSMSEVGNEFARVFNSLDKVLFSTTLKQVEETNTRLMRGNIVEEALALKQQPGKDIFAGSLSIASQLSERDLIDEYRFVVHPVVAGKGPRLFDTVRPQESLRLDFLGSETFQSGVVALHYRKHT
;
A
#
# COMPACT_ATOMS: atom_id res chain seq x y z
N MET A 1 -6.53 -2.47 -9.25
CA MET A 1 -6.87 -1.72 -8.02
C MET A 1 -7.95 -0.69 -8.33
N VAL A 2 -7.68 0.28 -9.21
CA VAL A 2 -8.70 1.09 -9.91
C VAL A 2 -8.70 0.65 -11.39
N PRO A 3 -9.86 0.45 -12.05
CA PRO A 3 -11.25 0.70 -11.60
C PRO A 3 -11.91 -0.46 -10.83
N PHE A 4 -11.22 -1.60 -10.67
CA PHE A 4 -11.80 -2.83 -10.12
C PHE A 4 -12.56 -2.66 -8.77
N TRP A 5 -11.91 -2.10 -7.74
CA TRP A 5 -12.57 -1.97 -6.42
C TRP A 5 -13.73 -0.97 -6.41
N PRO A 6 -13.65 0.21 -7.07
CA PRO A 6 -14.81 1.05 -7.30
C PRO A 6 -15.98 0.36 -8.00
N GLU A 7 -15.73 -0.49 -8.99
CA GLU A 7 -16.78 -1.30 -9.67
C GLU A 7 -17.42 -2.30 -8.70
N VAL A 8 -16.62 -3.06 -7.96
CA VAL A 8 -17.16 -3.99 -6.94
C VAL A 8 -17.95 -3.24 -5.85
N ALA A 9 -17.53 -2.04 -5.48
CA ALA A 9 -18.26 -1.23 -4.49
C ALA A 9 -19.64 -0.79 -4.99
N ARG A 10 -19.80 -0.56 -6.29
CA ARG A 10 -21.10 -0.23 -6.91
C ARG A 10 -21.97 -1.47 -7.11
N ASP A 11 -21.38 -2.52 -7.69
CA ASP A 11 -22.14 -3.66 -8.21
C ASP A 11 -22.29 -4.79 -7.19
N GLN A 12 -21.53 -4.74 -6.09
CA GLN A 12 -21.51 -5.75 -5.02
C GLN A 12 -21.30 -7.18 -5.55
N SER A 13 -20.44 -7.31 -6.56
CA SER A 13 -20.25 -8.54 -7.34
C SER A 13 -19.40 -9.61 -6.66
N MET A 14 -18.90 -9.37 -5.44
CA MET A 14 -18.06 -10.31 -4.69
C MET A 14 -18.79 -10.90 -3.46
N SER A 15 -18.05 -11.67 -2.64
CA SER A 15 -18.52 -12.10 -1.32
C SER A 15 -18.80 -10.90 -0.40
N GLU A 16 -19.51 -11.13 0.71
CA GLU A 16 -19.79 -10.09 1.71
C GLU A 16 -18.52 -9.33 2.14
N VAL A 17 -17.47 -10.06 2.49
CA VAL A 17 -16.16 -9.50 2.86
C VAL A 17 -15.52 -8.72 1.71
N GLY A 18 -15.61 -9.23 0.47
CA GLY A 18 -15.09 -8.52 -0.70
C GLY A 18 -15.82 -7.21 -0.97
N ASN A 19 -17.15 -7.21 -0.82
CA ASN A 19 -17.98 -6.02 -1.00
C ASN A 19 -17.79 -5.00 0.13
N GLU A 20 -17.56 -5.46 1.36
CA GLU A 20 -17.20 -4.59 2.48
C GLU A 20 -15.83 -3.93 2.25
N PHE A 21 -14.83 -4.72 1.87
CA PHE A 21 -13.51 -4.21 1.51
C PHE A 21 -13.61 -3.16 0.40
N ALA A 22 -14.37 -3.45 -0.66
CA ALA A 22 -14.57 -2.53 -1.78
C ALA A 22 -15.19 -1.21 -1.32
N ARG A 23 -16.20 -1.24 -0.43
CA ARG A 23 -16.80 -0.04 0.16
C ARG A 23 -15.80 0.79 0.95
N VAL A 24 -15.05 0.17 1.85
CA VAL A 24 -14.02 0.84 2.65
C VAL A 24 -12.95 1.44 1.74
N PHE A 25 -12.38 0.64 0.84
CA PHE A 25 -11.37 1.08 -0.12
C PHE A 25 -11.88 2.26 -0.95
N ASN A 26 -13.12 2.19 -1.45
CA ASN A 26 -13.70 3.25 -2.26
C ASN A 26 -13.97 4.53 -1.48
N SER A 27 -14.16 4.48 -0.15
CA SER A 27 -14.33 5.69 0.69
C SER A 27 -13.04 6.44 1.03
N LEU A 28 -11.87 5.81 0.92
CA LEU A 28 -10.60 6.43 1.29
C LEU A 28 -10.20 7.54 0.31
N ASP A 29 -9.64 8.64 0.81
CA ASP A 29 -8.95 9.60 -0.04
C ASP A 29 -7.67 8.98 -0.62
N LYS A 30 -7.46 9.15 -1.93
CA LYS A 30 -6.36 8.51 -2.65
C LYS A 30 -5.52 9.54 -3.39
N VAL A 31 -4.22 9.35 -3.35
CA VAL A 31 -3.27 10.01 -4.26
C VAL A 31 -2.73 8.97 -5.22
N LEU A 32 -3.08 9.10 -6.50
CA LEU A 32 -2.66 8.18 -7.55
C LEU A 32 -1.47 8.77 -8.30
N PHE A 33 -0.33 8.09 -8.28
CA PHE A 33 0.82 8.44 -9.09
C PHE A 33 0.80 7.69 -10.41
N SER A 34 0.80 8.40 -11.53
CA SER A 34 0.83 7.78 -12.86
C SER A 34 1.38 8.72 -13.92
N THR A 35 2.21 8.18 -14.81
CA THR A 35 2.80 8.92 -15.94
C THR A 35 1.94 8.84 -17.22
N THR A 36 1.12 7.81 -17.37
CA THR A 36 0.35 7.54 -18.60
C THR A 36 -1.12 7.92 -18.50
N LEU A 37 -1.71 7.77 -17.31
CA LEU A 37 -3.10 8.14 -17.06
C LEU A 37 -3.29 9.66 -17.25
N LYS A 38 -4.34 10.05 -17.97
CA LYS A 38 -4.65 11.45 -18.26
C LYS A 38 -5.54 12.09 -17.20
N GLN A 39 -6.56 11.36 -16.76
CA GLN A 39 -7.57 11.81 -15.80
C GLN A 39 -8.04 10.64 -14.93
N VAL A 40 -8.65 10.97 -13.80
CA VAL A 40 -9.31 10.02 -12.89
C VAL A 40 -10.76 10.48 -12.75
N GLU A 41 -11.70 9.54 -12.79
CA GLU A 41 -13.14 9.86 -12.74
C GLU A 41 -13.65 9.95 -11.29
N GLU A 42 -12.98 9.25 -10.37
CA GLU A 42 -13.31 9.22 -8.96
C GLU A 42 -12.99 10.55 -8.24
N THR A 43 -13.98 11.13 -7.59
CA THR A 43 -13.88 12.44 -6.90
C THR A 43 -12.93 12.45 -5.71
N ASN A 44 -12.75 11.32 -5.04
CA ASN A 44 -11.85 11.14 -3.90
C ASN A 44 -10.45 10.65 -4.30
N THR A 45 -10.08 10.75 -5.58
CA THR A 45 -8.76 10.37 -6.07
C THR A 45 -8.11 11.53 -6.80
N ARG A 46 -6.95 12.00 -6.29
CA ARG A 46 -6.14 13.01 -6.96
C ARG A 46 -5.02 12.37 -7.77
N LEU A 47 -4.99 12.64 -9.06
CA LEU A 47 -3.89 12.23 -9.95
C LEU A 47 -2.67 13.14 -9.76
N MET A 48 -1.56 12.56 -9.32
CA MET A 48 -0.28 13.24 -9.14
C MET A 48 0.76 12.74 -10.15
N ARG A 49 1.53 13.70 -10.70
CA ARG A 49 2.67 13.46 -11.59
C ARG A 49 3.99 13.94 -11.00
N GLY A 50 3.94 14.51 -9.80
CA GLY A 50 5.08 15.08 -9.09
C GLY A 50 5.87 14.04 -8.30
N ASN A 51 6.75 14.55 -7.45
CA ASN A 51 7.64 13.76 -6.60
C ASN A 51 6.87 13.05 -5.48
N ILE A 52 6.96 11.73 -5.42
CA ILE A 52 6.32 10.89 -4.39
C ILE A 52 6.80 11.25 -2.98
N VAL A 53 8.08 11.57 -2.82
CA VAL A 53 8.70 11.89 -1.52
C VAL A 53 8.14 13.20 -0.98
N GLU A 54 8.04 14.24 -1.82
CA GLU A 54 7.49 15.54 -1.42
C GLU A 54 6.03 15.45 -1.02
N GLU A 55 5.22 14.72 -1.80
CA GLU A 55 3.82 14.50 -1.47
C GLU A 55 3.66 13.69 -0.17
N ALA A 56 4.46 12.64 0.04
CA ALA A 56 4.43 11.87 1.28
C ALA A 56 4.79 12.74 2.50
N LEU A 57 5.81 13.59 2.39
CA LEU A 57 6.18 14.55 3.44
C LEU A 57 5.07 15.55 3.71
N ALA A 58 4.44 16.11 2.66
CA ALA A 58 3.33 17.04 2.79
C ALA A 58 2.10 16.39 3.43
N LEU A 59 1.80 15.13 3.11
CA LEU A 59 0.72 14.37 3.73
C LEU A 59 1.02 14.07 5.21
N LYS A 60 2.25 13.68 5.55
CA LYS A 60 2.65 13.43 6.96
C LYS A 60 2.56 14.69 7.84
N GLN A 61 2.56 15.89 7.27
CA GLN A 61 2.41 17.16 7.99
C GLN A 61 0.94 17.57 8.19
N GLN A 62 0.00 16.94 7.50
CA GLN A 62 -1.43 17.24 7.64
C GLN A 62 -2.03 16.47 8.81
N PRO A 63 -3.05 17.03 9.50
CA PRO A 63 -3.81 16.27 10.48
C PRO A 63 -4.53 15.10 9.79
N GLY A 64 -4.49 13.91 10.38
CA GLY A 64 -5.07 12.73 9.75
C GLY A 64 -4.78 11.44 10.50
N LYS A 65 -5.04 10.33 9.80
CA LYS A 65 -4.70 8.95 10.22
C LYS A 65 -3.49 8.45 9.43
N ASP A 66 -3.22 7.16 9.54
CA ASP A 66 -2.16 6.48 8.81
C ASP A 66 -2.29 6.61 7.28
N ILE A 67 -1.13 6.64 6.62
CA ILE A 67 -1.02 6.70 5.16
C ILE A 67 -0.60 5.32 4.66
N PHE A 68 -1.44 4.70 3.84
CA PHE A 68 -1.11 3.42 3.20
C PHE A 68 -0.44 3.64 1.85
N ALA A 69 0.80 3.19 1.71
CA ALA A 69 1.58 3.33 0.49
C ALA A 69 1.50 2.08 -0.40
N GLY A 70 0.97 2.26 -1.62
CA GLY A 70 0.70 1.18 -2.56
C GLY A 70 1.41 1.32 -3.90
N SER A 71 2.58 0.71 -4.01
CA SER A 71 3.09 -0.18 -5.08
C SER A 71 4.55 -0.48 -4.71
N LEU A 72 5.18 -1.49 -5.33
CA LEU A 72 6.60 -1.74 -5.08
C LEU A 72 7.46 -0.50 -5.39
N SER A 73 7.17 0.21 -6.49
CA SER A 73 7.90 1.44 -6.88
C SER A 73 7.74 2.57 -5.86
N ILE A 74 6.55 2.75 -5.30
CA ILE A 74 6.32 3.77 -4.25
C ILE A 74 7.04 3.36 -2.97
N ALA A 75 6.92 2.10 -2.55
CA ALA A 75 7.62 1.59 -1.37
C ALA A 75 9.15 1.72 -1.50
N SER A 76 9.70 1.51 -2.70
CA SER A 76 11.12 1.76 -3.02
C SER A 76 11.54 3.17 -2.64
N GLN A 77 10.87 4.17 -3.24
CA GLN A 77 11.25 5.58 -3.14
C GLN A 77 11.06 6.11 -1.71
N LEU A 78 10.04 5.63 -1.01
CA LEU A 78 9.82 5.98 0.39
C LEU A 78 10.86 5.33 1.31
N SER A 79 11.24 4.07 1.06
CA SER A 79 12.26 3.37 1.85
C SER A 79 13.65 3.98 1.68
N GLU A 80 14.02 4.44 0.49
CA GLU A 80 15.31 5.10 0.23
C GLU A 80 15.48 6.42 1.02
N ARG A 81 14.36 7.02 1.43
CA ARG A 81 14.28 8.27 2.19
C ARG A 81 13.86 8.06 3.65
N ASP A 82 13.84 6.82 4.11
CA ASP A 82 13.49 6.43 5.47
C ASP A 82 12.09 6.92 5.93
N LEU A 83 11.14 7.00 4.98
CA LEU A 83 9.80 7.55 5.22
C LEU A 83 8.74 6.51 5.66
N ILE A 84 9.10 5.23 5.70
CA ILE A 84 8.21 4.15 6.12
C ILE A 84 8.38 3.89 7.62
N ASP A 85 7.29 4.06 8.37
CA ASP A 85 7.28 3.85 9.82
C ASP A 85 6.91 2.41 10.18
N GLU A 86 6.01 1.78 9.42
CA GLU A 86 5.51 0.43 9.65
C GLU A 86 5.52 -0.43 8.39
N TYR A 87 5.81 -1.72 8.57
CA TYR A 87 5.85 -2.73 7.53
C TYR A 87 4.84 -3.83 7.83
N ARG A 88 3.93 -4.06 6.89
CA ARG A 88 2.96 -5.17 6.93
C ARG A 88 3.28 -6.16 5.82
N PHE A 89 3.87 -7.30 6.18
CA PHE A 89 4.21 -8.36 5.24
C PHE A 89 3.12 -9.43 5.22
N VAL A 90 2.56 -9.71 4.04
CA VAL A 90 1.58 -10.79 3.85
C VAL A 90 2.28 -11.92 3.10
N VAL A 91 2.63 -12.98 3.84
CA VAL A 91 3.33 -14.14 3.32
C VAL A 91 2.32 -15.19 2.87
N HIS A 92 2.31 -15.47 1.58
CA HIS A 92 1.45 -16.51 1.00
C HIS A 92 2.18 -17.86 0.97
N PRO A 93 1.48 -18.99 1.14
CA PRO A 93 2.07 -20.33 1.09
C PRO A 93 2.36 -20.77 -0.36
N VAL A 94 3.15 -19.97 -1.08
CA VAL A 94 3.51 -20.20 -2.49
C VAL A 94 4.96 -19.78 -2.73
N VAL A 95 5.71 -20.60 -3.47
CA VAL A 95 7.04 -20.24 -3.97
C VAL A 95 6.89 -19.71 -5.39
N ALA A 96 6.90 -18.40 -5.55
CA ALA A 96 6.84 -17.76 -6.85
C ALA A 96 8.18 -17.91 -7.60
N GLY A 97 8.17 -18.55 -8.78
CA GLY A 97 9.40 -18.76 -9.56
C GLY A 97 9.90 -17.52 -10.32
N LYS A 98 9.00 -16.59 -10.66
CA LYS A 98 9.31 -15.34 -11.40
C LYS A 98 8.47 -14.20 -10.84
N GLY A 99 8.98 -12.97 -11.00
CA GLY A 99 8.27 -11.75 -10.60
C GLY A 99 9.19 -10.75 -9.91
N PRO A 100 8.69 -9.55 -9.64
CA PRO A 100 9.43 -8.55 -8.89
C PRO A 100 9.69 -9.05 -7.46
N ARG A 101 10.89 -8.79 -6.94
CA ARG A 101 11.27 -9.15 -5.57
C ARG A 101 11.16 -7.92 -4.68
N LEU A 102 10.56 -8.10 -3.51
CA LEU A 102 10.34 -7.03 -2.54
C LEU A 102 11.65 -6.32 -2.17
N PHE A 103 12.67 -7.08 -1.78
CA PHE A 103 13.96 -6.53 -1.31
C PHE A 103 14.91 -6.09 -2.44
N ASP A 104 14.59 -6.42 -3.69
CA ASP A 104 15.26 -5.76 -4.82
C ASP A 104 14.72 -4.35 -5.03
N THR A 105 13.55 -4.04 -4.45
CA THR A 105 12.86 -2.76 -4.60
C THR A 105 12.96 -1.92 -3.32
N VAL A 106 12.65 -2.49 -2.16
CA VAL A 106 12.82 -1.83 -0.86
C VAL A 106 14.27 -2.00 -0.42
N ARG A 107 15.09 -0.98 -0.70
CA ARG A 107 16.53 -0.96 -0.40
C ARG A 107 16.85 0.14 0.61
N PRO A 108 16.75 -0.14 1.92
CA PRO A 108 17.27 0.80 2.91
C PRO A 108 18.78 0.96 2.69
N GLN A 109 19.30 2.18 2.93
CA GLN A 109 20.74 2.45 2.76
C GLN A 109 21.60 1.67 3.75
N GLU A 110 21.04 1.39 4.93
CA GLU A 110 21.65 0.60 5.99
C GLU A 110 20.76 -0.60 6.37
N SER A 111 21.27 -1.46 7.25
CA SER A 111 20.46 -2.56 7.79
C SER A 111 19.26 -2.01 8.56
N LEU A 112 18.06 -2.25 8.04
CA LEU A 112 16.83 -1.84 8.68
C LEU A 112 16.44 -2.84 9.77
N ARG A 113 16.56 -2.41 11.03
CA ARG A 113 16.06 -3.18 12.17
C ARG A 113 14.57 -2.92 12.35
N LEU A 114 13.82 -3.99 12.62
CA LEU A 114 12.37 -3.96 12.78
C LEU A 114 11.97 -4.54 14.14
N ASP A 115 11.05 -3.88 14.82
CA ASP A 115 10.39 -4.41 16.02
C ASP A 115 9.11 -5.14 15.61
N PHE A 116 8.92 -6.36 16.12
CA PHE A 116 7.70 -7.13 15.90
C PHE A 116 6.53 -6.56 16.71
N LEU A 117 5.43 -6.27 16.04
CA LEU A 117 4.20 -5.78 16.66
C LEU A 117 3.10 -6.85 16.74
N GLY A 118 3.11 -7.83 15.83
CA GLY A 118 2.14 -8.91 15.85
C GLY A 118 2.09 -9.71 14.56
N SER A 119 1.36 -10.82 14.63
CA SER A 119 1.11 -11.67 13.48
C SER A 119 -0.26 -12.32 13.54
N GLU A 120 -0.86 -12.55 12.38
CA GLU A 120 -2.10 -13.31 12.21
C GLU A 120 -1.90 -14.40 11.17
N THR A 121 -2.33 -15.62 11.48
CA THR A 121 -2.33 -16.75 10.54
C THR A 121 -3.76 -17.04 10.13
N PHE A 122 -4.01 -17.03 8.83
CA PHE A 122 -5.32 -17.31 8.26
C PHE A 122 -5.46 -18.82 7.95
N GLN A 123 -6.70 -19.31 7.90
CA GLN A 123 -6.99 -20.71 7.53
C GLN A 123 -6.45 -21.10 6.13
N SER A 124 -6.23 -20.12 5.26
CA SER A 124 -5.61 -20.31 3.95
C SER A 124 -4.11 -20.62 4.00
N GLY A 125 -3.48 -20.56 5.18
CA GLY A 125 -2.04 -20.65 5.37
C GLY A 125 -1.29 -19.35 5.11
N VAL A 126 -2.01 -18.26 4.80
CA VAL A 126 -1.40 -16.92 4.72
C VAL A 126 -1.02 -16.46 6.12
N VAL A 127 0.13 -15.79 6.24
CA VAL A 127 0.59 -15.16 7.48
C VAL A 127 0.75 -13.66 7.25
N ALA A 128 -0.02 -12.84 7.97
CA ALA A 128 0.21 -11.40 8.03
C ALA A 128 1.14 -11.10 9.21
N LEU A 129 2.22 -10.39 8.95
CA LEU A 129 3.20 -9.94 9.93
C LEU A 129 3.18 -8.42 9.99
N HIS A 130 3.25 -7.87 11.20
CA HIS A 130 3.26 -6.44 11.46
C HIS A 130 4.53 -6.08 12.22
N TYR A 131 5.29 -5.16 11.64
CA TYR A 131 6.50 -4.61 12.21
C TYR A 131 6.46 -3.09 12.19
N ARG A 132 7.18 -2.47 13.11
CA ARG A 132 7.58 -1.05 13.00
C ARG A 132 9.08 -0.95 12.81
N LYS A 133 9.52 0.14 12.19
CA LYS A 133 10.93 0.52 12.18
C LYS A 133 11.42 0.69 13.62
N HIS A 134 12.59 0.13 13.92
CA HIS A 134 13.26 0.32 15.21
C HIS A 134 13.87 1.72 15.25
N THR A 135 13.60 2.47 16.31
CA THR A 135 14.05 3.86 16.51
C THR A 135 14.83 4.01 17.80
#